data_AF-A0A3N5NH54-F1
#
_entry.id   AF-A0A3N5NH54-F1
#
_cell.length_a   1.000
_cell.length_b   1.000
_cell.length_c   1.000
_cell.angle_alpha   90.00
_cell.angle_beta   90.00
_cell.angle_gamma   90.00
#
_symmetry.space_group_name_H-M   'P 1'
#
loop_
_entity.id
_entity.type
_entity.pdbx_description
1 polymer ?
#
loop_
_entity_poly.entity_id
_entity_poly.type
_entity_poly.pdbx_seq_one_letter_code
_entity_poly.pdbx_strand_id
1 'polypeptide(L)'
;MVRFDGMQGMIAGYVASPRGQEAIRNYLSSPEGKKTLVTYLETPEGQETARLILHRVLEGLTLPADVRAKVLAAVEEKMKPLS
;
A
#
# COMPACT_ATOMS: atom_id res chain seq x y z
N MET A 1 -10.35 24.37 4.56
CA MET A 1 -11.15 23.38 5.31
C MET A 1 -11.92 22.55 4.30
N VAL A 2 -11.52 21.31 4.06
CA VAL A 2 -12.26 20.41 3.16
C VAL A 2 -13.53 19.97 3.90
N ARG A 3 -14.70 20.46 3.47
CA ARG A 3 -16.00 19.96 3.95
C ARG A 3 -16.28 18.67 3.20
N PHE A 4 -16.13 17.54 3.87
CA PHE A 4 -16.62 16.27 3.36
C PHE A 4 -18.13 16.24 3.60
N ASP A 5 -18.93 16.36 2.54
CA ASP A 5 -20.40 16.31 2.63
C ASP A 5 -20.84 14.95 3.21
N GLY A 6 -21.66 15.01 4.26
CA GLY A 6 -22.35 13.95 4.98
C GLY A 6 -21.75 12.54 4.92
N MET A 7 -22.02 11.82 3.84
CA MET A 7 -21.62 10.41 3.66
C MET A 7 -20.11 10.22 3.54
N GLN A 8 -19.39 11.11 2.86
CA GLN A 8 -17.93 10.98 2.72
C GLN A 8 -17.25 11.20 4.07
N GLY A 9 -17.75 12.15 4.87
CA GLY A 9 -17.26 12.41 6.22
C GLY A 9 -17.53 11.24 7.17
N MET A 10 -18.69 10.60 7.05
CA MET A 10 -19.02 9.39 7.82
C MET A 10 -18.12 8.20 7.47
N ILE A 11 -17.89 7.94 6.18
CA ILE A 11 -17.01 6.85 5.74
C ILE A 11 -15.57 7.12 6.21
N ALA A 12 -15.07 8.33 6.01
CA ALA A 12 -13.75 8.73 6.48
C ALA A 12 -13.64 8.58 8.01
N GLY A 13 -14.66 9.00 8.76
CA GLY A 13 -14.72 8.85 10.21
C GLY A 13 -14.73 7.40 10.66
N TYR A 14 -15.48 6.52 9.96
CA TYR A 14 -15.49 5.09 10.25
C TYR A 14 -14.12 4.46 9.97
N VAL A 15 -13.54 4.71 8.79
CA VAL A 15 -12.22 4.19 8.39
C VAL A 15 -11.13 4.62 9.38
N ALA A 16 -11.19 5.86 9.89
CA ALA A 16 -10.24 6.35 10.89
C ALA A 16 -10.49 5.82 12.32
N SER A 17 -11.68 5.26 12.60
CA SER A 17 -12.00 4.72 13.92
C SER A 17 -11.24 3.42 14.21
N PRO A 18 -10.99 3.07 15.50
CA PRO A 18 -10.34 1.82 15.86
C PRO A 18 -11.04 0.58 15.26
N ARG A 19 -12.38 0.60 15.26
CA ARG A 19 -13.21 -0.49 14.70
C ARG A 19 -13.08 -0.59 13.18
N GLY A 20 -13.05 0.54 12.47
CA GLY A 20 -12.85 0.53 11.02
C GLY A 20 -11.44 0.06 10.64
N GLN A 21 -10.42 0.49 11.38
CA GLN A 21 -9.04 0.02 11.23
C GLN A 21 -8.93 -1.49 11.48
N GLU A 22 -9.60 -2.01 12.52
CA GLU A 22 -9.66 -3.44 12.79
C GLU A 22 -10.37 -4.21 11.67
N ALA A 23 -11.50 -3.71 11.17
CA ALA A 23 -12.20 -4.33 10.04
C ALA A 23 -11.34 -4.40 8.77
N ILE A 24 -10.62 -3.32 8.45
CA ILE A 24 -9.67 -3.29 7.33
C ILE A 24 -8.56 -4.32 7.56
N ARG A 25 -7.94 -4.34 8.75
CA ARG A 25 -6.88 -5.30 9.08
C ARG A 25 -7.35 -6.74 8.95
N ASN A 26 -8.54 -7.05 9.46
CA ASN A 26 -9.13 -8.39 9.39
C ASN A 26 -9.37 -8.81 7.94
N TYR A 27 -9.92 -7.91 7.12
CA TYR A 27 -10.11 -8.16 5.70
C TYR A 27 -8.80 -8.39 4.97
N LEU A 28 -7.82 -7.48 5.10
CA LEU A 28 -6.52 -7.61 4.44
C LEU A 28 -5.72 -8.84 4.91
N SER A 29 -6.02 -9.36 6.11
CA SER A 29 -5.42 -10.59 6.63
C SER A 29 -6.10 -11.86 6.15
N SER A 30 -7.35 -11.76 5.64
CA SER A 30 -8.11 -12.90 5.13
C SER A 30 -7.54 -13.42 3.81
N PRO A 31 -7.81 -14.69 3.44
CA PRO A 31 -7.42 -15.22 2.13
C PRO A 31 -7.92 -14.36 0.95
N GLU A 32 -9.16 -13.88 1.04
CA GLU A 32 -9.82 -13.07 0.02
C GLU A 32 -9.21 -11.67 -0.08
N GLY A 33 -8.93 -11.02 1.05
CA GLY A 33 -8.28 -9.72 1.05
C GLY A 33 -6.84 -9.79 0.54
N LYS A 34 -6.09 -10.84 0.90
CA LYS A 34 -4.76 -11.10 0.33
C LYS A 34 -4.82 -11.31 -1.18
N LYS A 35 -5.77 -12.10 -1.67
CA LYS A 35 -5.96 -12.31 -3.10
C LYS A 35 -6.27 -10.99 -3.82
N THR A 36 -7.17 -10.19 -3.24
CA THR A 36 -7.55 -8.87 -3.80
C THR A 36 -6.36 -7.93 -3.87
N LEU A 37 -5.54 -7.87 -2.81
CA LEU A 37 -4.29 -7.10 -2.81
C LEU A 37 -3.33 -7.59 -3.89
N VAL A 38 -3.10 -8.90 -4.00
CA VAL A 38 -2.20 -9.47 -5.01
C VAL A 38 -2.68 -9.12 -6.42
N THR A 39 -3.96 -9.32 -6.71
CA THR A 39 -4.54 -8.98 -8.01
C THR A 39 -4.43 -7.48 -8.31
N TYR A 40 -4.62 -6.63 -7.31
CA TYR A 40 -4.41 -5.18 -7.49
C TYR A 40 -2.93 -4.87 -7.81
N LEU A 41 -1.99 -5.48 -7.10
CA LEU A 41 -0.55 -5.29 -7.32
C LEU A 41 -0.04 -5.83 -8.67
N GLU A 42 -0.85 -6.63 -9.37
CA GLU A 42 -0.58 -7.07 -10.73
C GLU A 42 -0.99 -6.03 -11.79
N THR A 43 -1.81 -5.03 -11.45
CA THR A 43 -2.18 -3.96 -12.40
C THR A 43 -1.09 -2.89 -12.48
N PRO A 44 -1.01 -2.13 -13.60
CA PRO A 44 -0.06 -1.02 -13.72
C PRO A 44 -0.18 0.01 -12.59
N GLU A 45 -1.41 0.34 -12.19
CA GLU A 45 -1.68 1.29 -11.10
C GLU A 45 -1.25 0.73 -9.74
N GLY A 46 -1.47 -0.56 -9.50
CA GLY A 46 -1.04 -1.21 -8.26
C GLY A 46 0.47 -1.35 -8.18
N GLN A 47 1.15 -1.59 -9.30
CA GLN A 47 2.61 -1.57 -9.37
C GLN A 47 3.18 -0.19 -9.07
N GLU A 48 2.63 0.87 -9.66
CA GLU A 48 3.08 2.25 -9.35
C GLU A 48 2.82 2.60 -7.87
N THR A 49 1.66 2.20 -7.34
CA THR A 49 1.33 2.38 -5.93
C THR A 49 2.30 1.63 -5.01
N ALA A 50 2.65 0.39 -5.35
CA ALA A 50 3.63 -0.38 -4.60
C ALA A 50 5.03 0.24 -4.65
N ARG A 51 5.45 0.78 -5.80
CA ARG A 51 6.72 1.49 -5.95
C ARG A 51 6.80 2.69 -5.01
N LEU A 52 5.75 3.51 -4.95
CA LEU A 52 5.67 4.68 -4.07
C LEU A 52 5.66 4.28 -2.58
N ILE A 53 4.86 3.29 -2.21
CA ILE A 53 4.76 2.81 -0.83
C ILE A 53 6.08 2.18 -0.39
N LEU A 54 6.69 1.32 -1.22
CA LEU A 54 7.91 0.62 -0.86
C LEU A 54 9.06 1.58 -0.62
N HIS A 55 9.21 2.62 -1.45
CA HIS A 55 10.21 3.65 -1.21
C HIS A 55 10.04 4.28 0.18
N ARG A 56 8.79 4.63 0.55
CA ARG A 56 8.48 5.23 1.85
C ARG A 56 8.66 4.26 3.02
N VAL A 57 8.34 2.98 2.82
CA VAL A 57 8.53 1.94 3.85
C VAL A 57 10.02 1.72 4.08
N LEU A 58 10.81 1.58 3.01
CA LEU A 58 12.27 1.41 3.11
C LEU A 58 12.94 2.62 3.75
N GLU A 59 12.42 3.84 3.50
CA GLU A 59 12.82 5.06 4.22
C GLU A 59 12.73 4.90 5.75
N GLY A 60 11.61 4.36 6.22
CA GLY A 60 11.33 4.15 7.64
C GLY A 60 12.06 2.96 8.27
N LEU A 61 12.62 2.05 7.48
CA LEU A 61 13.46 0.97 8.00
C LEU A 61 14.87 1.49 8.25
N THR A 62 15.46 1.16 9.40
CA THR A 62 16.87 1.42 9.72
C THR A 62 17.79 0.43 8.99
N LEU A 63 17.69 0.42 7.65
CA LEU A 63 18.55 -0.37 6.78
C LEU A 63 19.81 0.44 6.45
N PRO A 64 21.00 -0.21 6.45
CA PRO A 64 22.21 0.35 5.85
C PRO A 64 21.95 0.86 4.43
N ALA A 65 22.59 1.96 4.06
CA ALA A 65 22.33 2.66 2.81
C ALA A 65 22.57 1.76 1.57
N ASP A 66 23.56 0.88 1.64
CA ASP A 66 23.90 -0.09 0.60
C ASP A 66 22.82 -1.17 0.44
N VAL A 67 22.27 -1.67 1.55
CA VAL A 67 21.17 -2.65 1.54
C VAL A 67 19.91 -2.01 0.95
N ARG A 68 19.62 -0.78 1.35
CA ARG A 68 18.47 -0.02 0.84
C ARG A 68 18.56 0.20 -0.68
N ALA A 69 19.73 0.63 -1.16
CA ALA A 69 19.97 0.83 -2.59
C ALA A 69 19.82 -0.48 -3.39
N LYS A 70 20.32 -1.60 -2.86
CA LYS A 70 20.17 -2.92 -3.49
C LYS A 70 18.71 -3.37 -3.56
N VAL A 71 17.95 -3.17 -2.49
CA VAL A 71 16.53 -3.54 -2.46
C VAL A 71 15.72 -2.69 -3.43
N LEU A 72 15.95 -1.38 -3.47
CA LEU A 72 15.29 -0.49 -4.43
C LEU A 72 15.64 -0.88 -5.88
N ALA A 73 16.92 -1.10 -6.18
CA ALA A 73 17.34 -1.50 -7.52
C ALA A 73 16.71 -2.83 -7.96
N ALA A 74 16.67 -3.83 -7.08
CA ALA A 74 16.06 -5.13 -7.37
C ALA A 74 14.54 -5.02 -7.62
N VAL A 75 13.87 -4.12 -6.91
CA VAL A 75 12.44 -3.86 -7.10
C VAL A 75 12.20 -3.17 -8.43
N GLU A 76 12.99 -2.14 -8.77
CA GLU A 76 12.88 -1.47 -10.05
C GLU A 76 13.15 -2.41 -11.23
N GLU A 77 14.11 -3.32 -11.10
CA GLU A 77 14.41 -4.33 -12.12
C GLU A 77 13.25 -5.32 -12.29
N LYS A 78 12.69 -5.83 -11.19
CA LYS A 78 11.54 -6.76 -11.20
C LYS A 78 10.25 -6.14 -11.73
N MET A 79 10.10 -4.83 -11.60
CA MET A 79 8.90 -4.09 -12.01
C MET A 79 9.03 -3.44 -13.38
N LYS A 80 10.16 -3.62 -14.09
CA LYS A 80 10.22 -3.26 -15.51
C LYS A 80 9.27 -4.15 -16.31
N PRO A 81 8.42 -3.58 -17.17
CA PRO A 81 7.63 -4.38 -18.10
C PRO A 81 8.60 -5.17 -19.00
N LEU A 82 8.38 -6.48 -19.11
CA LEU A 82 9.05 -7.32 -20.10
C LEU A 82 8.75 -6.71 -21.46
N SER A 83 9.79 -6.13 -22.08
CA SER A 83 9.74 -5.56 -23.43
C SER A 83 9.65 -6.65 -24.48
#